data_AF-A0A1X7A134-F1
#
_entry.id   AF-A0A1X7A134-F1
#
_cell.length_a   1.000
_cell.length_b   1.000
_cell.length_c   1.000
_cell.angle_alpha   90.00
_cell.angle_beta   90.00
_cell.angle_gamma   90.00
#
_symmetry.space_group_name_H-M   'P 1'
#
loop_
_entity.id
_entity.type
_entity.pdbx_description
1 polymer ?
#
loop_
_entity_poly.entity_id
_entity_poly.type
_entity_poly.pdbx_seq_one_letter_code
_entity_poly.pdbx_strand_id
1 'polypeptide(L)'
;MSDPAPPSLAERLEQRVAAQPVPPRTSRLAEIIAARGTLRRLRDAGYGSAQLAAWLEECGVPVQAGTLRAYLARIDRAERALAAENLGAPPSDREILAACRQGFIRDAARSRPALRVSKTGRAPGSVQAAPRAFATPMSSLTHNPHRDL
;
A
#
# COMPACT_ATOMS: atom_id res chain seq x y z
N MET A 1 41.71 15.81 -40.69
CA MET A 1 41.20 15.71 -39.31
C MET A 1 39.73 15.38 -39.43
N SER A 2 39.26 14.29 -38.83
CA SER A 2 37.86 13.87 -38.97
C SER A 2 37.02 14.48 -37.86
N ASP A 3 35.89 15.10 -38.19
CA ASP A 3 34.92 15.56 -37.21
C ASP A 3 34.36 14.36 -36.40
N PRO A 4 34.23 14.47 -35.07
CA PRO A 4 33.51 13.47 -34.30
C PRO A 4 32.03 13.53 -34.66
N ALA A 5 31.44 12.39 -35.03
CA ALA A 5 30.02 12.31 -35.32
C ALA A 5 29.19 12.79 -34.10
N PRO A 6 28.10 13.56 -34.31
CA PRO A 6 27.33 14.11 -33.21
C PRO A 6 26.71 12.97 -32.37
N PRO A 7 26.74 13.06 -31.03
CA PRO A 7 26.31 11.97 -30.15
C PRO A 7 24.83 11.65 -30.37
N SER A 8 24.53 10.35 -30.36
CA SER A 8 23.20 9.82 -30.63
C SER A 8 22.17 10.28 -29.62
N LEU A 9 20.87 10.13 -29.96
CA LEU A 9 19.78 10.45 -29.04
C LEU A 9 19.89 9.66 -27.72
N ALA A 10 20.40 8.41 -27.78
CA ALA A 10 20.62 7.57 -26.60
C ALA A 10 21.72 8.15 -25.70
N GLU A 11 22.91 8.42 -26.24
CA GLU A 11 24.02 9.02 -25.49
C GLU A 11 23.64 10.37 -24.89
N ARG A 12 22.88 11.20 -25.62
CA ARG A 12 22.39 12.50 -25.12
C ARG A 12 21.32 12.37 -24.03
N LEU A 13 20.60 11.25 -23.95
CA LEU A 13 19.69 10.93 -22.85
C LEU A 13 20.46 10.37 -21.64
N GLU A 14 21.43 9.47 -21.86
CA GLU A 14 22.31 8.93 -20.81
C GLU A 14 23.14 10.02 -20.15
N GLN A 15 23.75 10.92 -20.93
CA GLN A 15 24.43 12.12 -20.43
C GLN A 15 23.49 13.01 -19.60
N ARG A 16 22.22 13.15 -19.99
CA ARG A 16 21.21 13.91 -19.24
C ARG A 16 20.74 13.21 -17.96
N VAL A 17 20.87 11.89 -17.85
CA VAL A 17 20.62 11.14 -16.61
C VAL A 17 21.85 11.21 -15.69
N ALA A 18 23.06 11.03 -16.24
CA ALA A 18 24.31 11.09 -15.49
C ALA A 18 24.66 12.51 -14.98
N ALA A 19 24.34 13.55 -15.75
CA ALA A 19 24.58 14.95 -15.36
C ALA A 19 23.50 15.54 -14.43
N GLN A 20 22.45 14.79 -14.08
CA GLN A 20 21.55 15.20 -13.01
C GLN A 20 22.15 14.79 -11.66
N PRO A 21 22.52 15.75 -10.79
CA PRO A 21 22.83 15.40 -9.41
C PRO A 21 21.55 14.84 -8.79
N VAL A 22 21.56 13.55 -8.45
CA VAL A 22 20.44 12.91 -7.76
C VAL A 22 20.49 13.39 -6.31
N PRO A 23 19.60 14.30 -5.85
CA PRO A 23 19.56 14.64 -4.43
C PRO A 23 19.19 13.37 -3.66
N PRO A 24 19.66 13.21 -2.41
CA PRO A 24 19.18 12.15 -1.53
C PRO A 24 17.70 12.41 -1.24
N ARG A 25 16.81 11.89 -2.10
CA ARG A 25 15.36 12.00 -1.94
C ARG A 25 14.96 11.19 -0.72
N THR A 26 14.91 11.86 0.43
CA THR A 26 14.26 11.38 1.64
C THR A 26 12.93 10.77 1.22
N SER A 27 12.72 9.48 1.50
CA SER A 27 11.52 8.83 1.01
C SER A 27 10.32 9.45 1.69
N ARG A 28 9.28 9.84 0.94
CA ARG A 28 8.02 10.43 1.46
C ARG A 28 7.43 9.73 2.69
N LEU A 29 7.59 8.40 2.76
CA LEU A 29 7.21 7.60 3.92
C LEU A 29 8.03 7.93 5.20
N ALA A 30 9.33 8.21 5.07
CA ALA A 30 10.19 8.63 6.16
C ALA A 30 9.88 10.05 6.66
N GLU A 31 9.54 10.97 5.76
CA GLU A 31 9.06 12.32 6.11
C GLU A 31 7.75 12.24 6.91
N ILE A 32 6.82 11.38 6.47
CA ILE A 32 5.55 11.11 7.17
C ILE A 32 5.78 10.36 8.50
N ILE A 33 6.82 9.52 8.61
CA ILE A 33 7.24 8.91 9.89
C ILE A 33 7.77 10.00 10.84
N ALA A 34 8.65 10.90 10.40
CA ALA A 34 9.13 12.00 11.23
C ALA A 34 7.97 12.91 11.71
N ALA A 35 7.01 13.20 10.83
CA ALA A 35 5.82 13.98 11.17
C ALA A 35 4.78 13.25 12.05
N ARG A 36 4.92 11.93 12.31
CA ARG A 36 3.86 11.07 12.88
C ARG A 36 3.27 11.57 14.21
N GLY A 37 4.09 12.15 15.08
CA GLY A 37 3.63 12.69 16.37
C GLY A 37 2.71 13.90 16.21
N THR A 38 2.98 14.77 15.23
CA THR A 38 2.08 15.89 14.89
C THR A 38 0.84 15.41 14.15
N LEU A 39 0.99 14.49 13.18
CA LEU A 39 -0.14 13.89 12.46
C LEU A 39 -1.12 13.17 13.39
N ARG A 40 -0.64 12.52 14.47
CA ARG A 40 -1.49 11.97 15.52
C ARG A 40 -2.22 13.06 16.30
N ARG A 41 -1.51 14.03 16.89
CA ARG A 41 -2.15 15.15 17.64
C ARG A 41 -3.24 15.86 16.84
N LEU A 42 -3.02 16.09 15.55
CA LEU A 42 -4.03 16.69 14.66
C LEU A 42 -5.21 15.72 14.41
N ARG A 43 -4.97 14.43 14.13
CA ARG A 43 -6.04 13.43 14.00
C ARG A 43 -6.88 13.31 15.27
N ASP A 44 -6.23 13.34 16.44
CA ASP A 44 -6.85 13.19 17.74
C ASP A 44 -7.62 14.48 18.13
N ALA A 45 -7.25 15.64 17.56
CA ALA A 45 -8.04 16.88 17.53
C ALA A 45 -9.13 16.91 16.42
N GLY A 46 -9.39 15.79 15.75
CA GLY A 46 -10.49 15.63 14.78
C GLY A 46 -10.16 15.92 13.31
N TYR A 47 -8.91 16.25 12.96
CA TYR A 47 -8.55 16.59 11.57
C TYR A 47 -8.60 15.34 10.66
N GLY A 48 -9.37 15.44 9.57
CA GLY A 48 -9.55 14.37 8.60
C GLY A 48 -8.34 14.18 7.68
N SER A 49 -8.19 12.99 7.10
CA SER A 49 -7.03 12.64 6.25
C SER A 49 -6.84 13.52 5.00
N ALA A 50 -7.86 14.27 4.58
CA ALA A 50 -7.75 15.29 3.53
C ALA A 50 -7.08 16.59 4.03
N GLN A 51 -7.44 17.06 5.23
CA GLN A 51 -6.81 18.22 5.85
C GLN A 51 -5.35 17.93 6.23
N LEU A 52 -5.08 16.73 6.75
CA LEU A 52 -3.71 16.26 7.03
C LEU A 52 -2.86 16.12 5.76
N ALA A 53 -3.48 15.84 4.61
CA ALA A 53 -2.79 15.78 3.32
C ALA A 53 -2.45 17.18 2.80
N ALA A 54 -3.39 18.13 2.87
CA ALA A 54 -3.14 19.53 2.52
C ALA A 54 -2.05 20.16 3.40
N TRP A 55 -2.09 19.93 4.71
CA TRP A 55 -1.04 20.39 5.63
C TRP A 55 0.35 19.79 5.31
N LEU A 56 0.41 18.52 4.90
CA LEU A 56 1.67 17.93 4.44
C LEU A 56 2.14 18.53 3.11
N GLU A 57 1.22 18.90 2.20
CA GLU A 57 1.55 19.57 0.94
C GLU A 57 2.07 21.00 1.17
N GLU A 58 1.49 21.76 2.10
CA GLU A 58 2.03 23.03 2.62
C GLU A 58 3.45 22.84 3.21
N CYS A 59 3.72 21.72 3.87
CA CYS A 59 5.05 21.35 4.36
C CYS A 59 6.00 20.79 3.28
N GLY A 60 5.63 20.83 1.99
CA GLY A 60 6.46 20.34 0.88
C GLY A 60 6.44 18.83 0.66
N VAL A 61 5.52 18.10 1.32
CA VAL A 61 5.38 16.63 1.31
C VAL A 61 4.06 16.20 0.63
N PRO A 62 3.86 16.49 -0.67
CA PRO A 62 2.57 16.27 -1.35
C PRO A 62 2.16 14.79 -1.36
N VAL A 63 1.03 14.47 -0.75
CA VAL A 63 0.52 13.10 -0.61
C VAL A 63 -1.00 13.07 -0.73
N GLN A 64 -1.55 12.13 -1.49
CA GLN A 64 -3.01 11.96 -1.58
C GLN A 64 -3.58 11.44 -0.26
N ALA A 65 -4.75 11.93 0.14
CA ALA A 65 -5.42 11.57 1.40
C ALA A 65 -5.60 10.05 1.60
N GLY A 66 -5.90 9.30 0.53
CA GLY A 66 -5.98 7.83 0.57
C GLY A 66 -4.63 7.16 0.83
N THR A 67 -3.55 7.66 0.21
CA THR A 67 -2.17 7.21 0.45
C THR A 67 -1.73 7.53 1.88
N LEU A 68 -2.04 8.74 2.38
CA LEU A 68 -1.74 9.13 3.75
C LEU A 68 -2.47 8.25 4.76
N ARG A 69 -3.76 7.96 4.57
CA ARG A 69 -4.53 7.01 5.40
C ARG A 69 -3.89 5.62 5.40
N ALA A 70 -3.44 5.13 4.24
CA ALA A 70 -2.76 3.84 4.13
C ALA A 70 -1.37 3.83 4.81
N TYR A 71 -0.63 4.92 4.75
CA TYR A 71 0.67 5.07 5.43
C TYR A 71 0.50 5.18 6.94
N LEU A 72 -0.41 6.01 7.44
CA LEU A 72 -0.71 6.11 8.87
C LEU A 72 -1.16 4.76 9.44
N ALA A 73 -2.05 4.02 8.77
CA ALA A 73 -2.45 2.68 9.20
C ALA A 73 -1.30 1.65 9.19
N ARG A 74 -0.27 1.85 8.36
CA ARG A 74 0.95 1.02 8.33
C ARG A 74 1.92 1.39 9.45
N ILE A 75 2.12 2.68 9.70
CA ILE A 75 2.94 3.20 10.82
C ILE A 75 2.32 2.77 12.15
N ASP A 76 1.01 2.99 12.33
CA ASP A 76 0.23 2.55 13.49
C ASP A 76 0.26 1.02 13.70
N ARG A 77 0.60 0.21 12.67
CA ARG A 77 0.82 -1.24 12.79
C ARG A 77 2.28 -1.56 13.15
N ALA A 78 3.24 -0.89 12.49
CA ALA A 78 4.67 -1.08 12.73
C ALA A 78 5.06 -0.73 14.18
N GLU A 79 4.60 0.41 14.70
CA GLU A 79 4.88 0.82 16.08
C GLU A 79 4.30 -0.17 17.11
N ARG A 80 3.10 -0.70 16.87
CA ARG A 80 2.49 -1.72 17.75
C ARG A 80 3.24 -3.06 17.75
N ALA A 81 3.84 -3.45 16.63
CA ALA A 81 4.70 -4.64 16.58
C ALA A 81 6.00 -4.39 17.36
N LEU A 82 6.71 -3.30 17.04
CA LEU A 82 7.98 -2.97 17.67
C LEU A 82 7.87 -2.73 19.19
N ALA A 83 6.77 -2.14 19.66
CA ALA A 83 6.49 -1.95 21.09
C ALA A 83 6.06 -3.25 21.82
N ALA A 84 5.58 -4.26 21.11
CA ALA A 84 5.34 -5.59 21.69
C ALA A 84 6.64 -6.42 21.76
N GLU A 85 7.58 -6.17 20.85
CA GLU A 85 8.92 -6.79 20.84
C GLU A 85 9.87 -6.10 21.86
N ASN A 86 9.76 -4.79 22.06
CA ASN A 86 10.65 -3.99 22.90
C ASN A 86 9.88 -3.33 24.06
N LEU A 87 9.66 -4.08 25.14
CA LEU A 87 8.97 -3.62 26.35
C LEU A 87 9.78 -2.54 27.10
N GLY A 88 9.56 -1.28 26.74
CA GLY A 88 10.07 -0.10 27.48
C GLY A 88 10.71 1.00 26.62
N ALA A 89 11.00 0.74 25.35
CA ALA A 89 11.62 1.72 24.45
C ALA A 89 10.64 2.16 23.34
N PRO A 90 10.46 3.47 23.08
CA PRO A 90 9.70 3.92 21.93
C PRO A 90 10.49 3.62 20.63
N PRO A 91 9.87 3.03 19.60
CA PRO A 91 10.58 2.62 18.39
C PRO A 91 11.09 3.82 17.59
N SER A 92 12.34 3.72 17.11
CA SER A 92 12.96 4.77 16.31
C SER A 92 12.40 4.82 14.89
N ASP A 93 12.49 5.99 14.27
CA ASP A 93 12.07 6.25 12.89
C ASP A 93 12.70 5.28 11.88
N ARG A 94 13.94 4.82 12.15
CA ARG A 94 14.65 3.83 11.32
C ARG A 94 14.02 2.44 11.42
N GLU A 95 13.61 2.02 12.60
CA GLU A 95 12.96 0.73 12.84
C GLU A 95 11.53 0.72 12.28
N ILE A 96 10.78 1.80 12.50
CA ILE A 96 9.44 1.99 11.92
C ILE A 96 9.52 1.96 10.39
N LEU A 97 10.50 2.64 9.78
CA LEU A 97 10.72 2.62 8.33
C LEU A 97 11.10 1.22 7.82
N ALA A 98 11.93 0.47 8.55
CA ALA A 98 12.30 -0.90 8.21
C ALA A 98 11.08 -1.85 8.28
N ALA A 99 10.32 -1.82 9.38
CA ALA A 99 9.10 -2.60 9.56
C ALA A 99 8.02 -2.24 8.50
N CYS A 100 7.85 -0.96 8.16
CA CYS A 100 6.95 -0.54 7.08
C CYS A 100 7.37 -1.09 5.70
N ARG A 101 8.67 -1.16 5.41
CA ARG A 101 9.21 -1.75 4.17
C ARG A 101 9.02 -3.27 4.13
N GLN A 102 9.31 -3.98 5.22
CA GLN A 102 9.08 -5.42 5.34
C GLN A 102 7.59 -5.77 5.20
N GLY A 103 6.71 -5.00 5.83
CA GLY A 103 5.26 -5.14 5.70
C GLY A 103 4.79 -4.99 4.25
N PHE A 104 5.29 -3.98 3.52
CA PHE A 104 4.96 -3.81 2.10
C PHE A 104 5.40 -5.01 1.23
N ILE A 105 6.59 -5.57 1.47
CA ILE A 105 7.07 -6.77 0.76
C ILE A 105 6.15 -7.97 1.03
N ARG A 106 5.76 -8.18 2.30
CA ARG A 106 4.84 -9.26 2.70
C ARG A 106 3.45 -9.09 2.10
N ASP A 107 2.88 -7.89 2.14
CA ASP A 107 1.57 -7.57 1.56
C ASP A 107 1.59 -7.75 0.04
N ALA A 108 2.65 -7.29 -0.65
CA ALA A 108 2.81 -7.43 -2.10
C ALA A 108 2.98 -8.90 -2.53
N ALA A 109 3.74 -9.70 -1.77
CA ALA A 109 3.88 -11.14 -2.02
C ALA A 109 2.54 -11.87 -1.85
N ARG A 110 1.72 -11.47 -0.86
CA ARG A 110 0.40 -12.05 -0.60
C ARG A 110 -0.68 -11.58 -1.59
N SER A 111 -0.49 -10.41 -2.19
CA SER A 111 -1.41 -9.81 -3.17
C SER A 111 -1.15 -10.25 -4.61
N ARG A 112 -0.04 -10.95 -4.89
CA ARG A 112 0.17 -11.60 -6.18
C ARG A 112 -0.84 -12.74 -6.33
N PRO A 113 -1.75 -12.73 -7.32
CA PRO A 113 -2.55 -13.91 -7.60
C PRO A 113 -1.60 -15.03 -7.99
N ALA A 114 -1.78 -16.21 -7.41
CA ALA A 114 -1.04 -17.39 -7.82
C ALA A 114 -1.30 -17.62 -9.30
N LEU A 115 -0.26 -17.49 -10.13
CA LEU A 115 -0.31 -17.79 -11.56
C LEU A 115 -0.59 -19.28 -11.72
N ARG A 116 -1.88 -19.63 -11.73
CA ARG A 116 -2.37 -20.93 -12.20
C ARG A 116 -1.99 -21.01 -13.66
N VAL A 117 -0.85 -21.62 -13.94
CA VAL A 117 -0.45 -22.02 -15.28
C VAL A 117 -1.45 -23.08 -15.72
N SER A 118 -2.54 -22.62 -16.34
CA SER A 118 -3.55 -23.46 -16.97
C SER A 118 -2.90 -24.18 -18.15
N LYS A 119 -2.20 -25.28 -17.85
CA LYS A 119 -1.60 -26.16 -18.83
C LYS A 119 -2.71 -26.63 -19.77
N THR A 120 -2.73 -26.10 -20.98
CA THR A 120 -3.78 -26.30 -22.00
C THR A 120 -3.69 -27.70 -22.62
N GLY A 121 -3.89 -28.71 -21.76
CA GLY A 121 -4.00 -30.11 -22.12
C GLY A 121 -5.35 -30.43 -22.75
N ARG A 122 -5.47 -30.08 -24.03
CA ARG A 122 -6.29 -30.72 -25.07
C ARG A 122 -7.25 -31.83 -24.57
N ALA A 123 -8.53 -31.50 -24.41
CA ALA A 123 -9.64 -32.46 -24.52
C ALA A 123 -9.69 -33.01 -25.98
N PRO A 124 -10.26 -34.20 -26.28
CA PRO A 124 -11.59 -34.63 -25.83
C PRO A 124 -11.70 -36.08 -25.27
N GLY A 125 -12.81 -36.37 -24.57
CA GLY A 125 -13.16 -37.73 -24.15
C GLY A 125 -14.48 -37.80 -23.37
N SER A 126 -15.42 -38.62 -23.83
CA SER A 126 -16.70 -38.98 -23.18
C SER A 126 -16.46 -39.72 -21.84
N VAL A 127 -17.43 -39.95 -20.93
CA VAL A 127 -18.89 -40.17 -21.05
C VAL A 127 -19.64 -39.77 -19.73
N GLN A 128 -20.98 -39.70 -19.77
CA GLN A 128 -22.02 -39.95 -18.72
C GLN A 128 -21.65 -39.87 -17.21
N ALA A 129 -22.48 -39.36 -16.27
CA ALA A 129 -23.81 -38.70 -16.25
C ALA A 129 -23.96 -38.06 -14.82
N ALA A 130 -25.10 -37.67 -14.21
CA ALA A 130 -26.55 -37.71 -14.48
C ALA A 130 -27.25 -36.57 -13.66
N PRO A 131 -28.50 -36.14 -13.99
CA PRO A 131 -29.11 -34.95 -13.36
C PRO A 131 -29.88 -35.21 -12.06
N ARG A 132 -29.58 -34.41 -11.02
CA ARG A 132 -30.39 -34.17 -9.81
C ARG A 132 -30.02 -32.78 -9.24
N ALA A 133 -30.90 -31.99 -8.63
CA ALA A 133 -32.35 -31.89 -8.69
C ALA A 133 -32.72 -30.49 -8.16
N PHE A 134 -33.83 -29.88 -8.61
CA PHE A 134 -34.28 -28.60 -8.02
C PHE A 134 -34.77 -28.80 -6.59
N ALA A 135 -34.27 -27.99 -5.66
CA ALA A 135 -34.66 -28.00 -4.25
C ALA A 135 -34.71 -26.56 -3.69
N THR A 136 -35.75 -25.82 -4.04
CA THR A 136 -36.13 -24.57 -3.39
C THR A 136 -36.91 -24.88 -2.11
N PRO A 137 -36.45 -24.48 -0.92
CA PRO A 137 -37.32 -24.21 0.22
C PRO A 137 -37.86 -22.77 0.14
N MET A 138 -39.14 -22.58 0.46
CA MET A 138 -39.74 -21.25 0.54
C MET A 138 -39.40 -20.51 1.84
N SER A 139 -39.64 -19.20 1.79
CA SER A 139 -39.78 -18.23 2.87
C SER A 139 -40.15 -18.77 4.25
N SER A 140 -39.49 -18.21 5.27
CA SER A 140 -40.08 -18.00 6.60
C SER A 140 -39.97 -16.52 6.96
N LEU A 141 -41.10 -15.89 7.28
CA LEU A 141 -41.12 -14.54 7.85
C LEU A 141 -40.75 -14.60 9.33
N THR A 142 -39.85 -13.72 9.77
CA THR A 142 -39.78 -13.30 11.18
C THR A 142 -39.78 -11.77 11.25
N HIS A 143 -40.99 -11.22 11.25
CA HIS A 143 -41.27 -9.82 11.56
C HIS A 143 -41.02 -9.57 13.06
N ASN A 144 -40.25 -8.54 13.41
CA ASN A 144 -40.23 -7.99 14.77
C ASN A 144 -39.68 -6.54 14.81
N PRO A 145 -40.49 -5.54 14.44
CA PRO A 145 -40.20 -4.12 14.73
C PRO A 145 -40.59 -3.78 16.18
N HIS A 146 -39.98 -2.73 16.74
CA HIS A 146 -40.33 -2.12 18.03
C HIS A 146 -40.52 -3.07 19.22
N ARG A 147 -39.40 -3.43 19.86
CA ARG A 147 -39.37 -3.96 21.21
C ARG A 147 -38.09 -3.52 21.93
N ASP A 148 -38.10 -2.85 23.07
CA ASP A 148 -39.20 -2.26 23.86
C ASP A 148 -38.95 -0.73 24.02
N LEU A 149 -39.85 -0.01 24.72
CA LEU A 149 -39.70 1.39 25.13
C LEU A 149 -38.80 1.55 26.36
#